data_AF-A0A1S3QMV5-F1
#
_entry.id   AF-A0A1S3QMV5-F1
#
_cell.length_a   1.000
_cell.length_b   1.000
_cell.length_c   1.000
_cell.angle_alpha   90.00
_cell.angle_beta   90.00
_cell.angle_gamma   90.00
#
_symmetry.space_group_name_H-M   'P 1'
#
loop_
_entity.id
_entity.type
_entity.pdbx_description
1 polymer ?
#
loop_
_entity_poly.entity_id
_entity_poly.type
_entity_poly.pdbx_seq_one_letter_code
_entity_poly.pdbx_strand_id
1 'polypeptide(L)'
;MDGYYKGRRVLEYRTMGDFTRGQNFVQHLLPHPWAGTGHVVYNGSLYYNKHQSNILVQYHFRSRNVVLQRSLSGAGYNNTFPYSWGGSSDIDLMADETGFWAVYASIPNAGNIL
;
A
#
# COMPACT_ATOMS: atom_id res chain seq x y z
N MET A 1 0.62 -0.97 -18.63
CA MET A 1 0.49 -0.05 -17.48
C MET A 1 0.10 -0.94 -16.32
N ASP A 2 1.10 -1.37 -15.53
CA ASP A 2 0.93 -2.47 -14.56
C ASP A 2 1.28 -1.98 -13.14
N GLY A 3 1.10 -0.68 -12.91
CA GLY A 3 1.57 0.02 -11.71
C GLY A 3 1.00 -0.54 -10.39
N TYR A 4 -0.12 -1.26 -10.46
CA TYR A 4 -0.76 -1.94 -9.31
C TYR A 4 -0.12 -3.28 -8.96
N TYR A 5 0.53 -3.96 -9.91
CA TYR A 5 1.01 -5.34 -9.70
C TYR A 5 2.46 -5.42 -9.23
N LYS A 6 3.27 -4.36 -9.38
CA LYS A 6 4.69 -4.35 -8.97
C LYS A 6 5.31 -2.95 -8.98
N GLY A 7 4.49 -1.94 -8.73
CA GLY A 7 4.95 -0.56 -8.70
C GLY A 7 5.96 -0.32 -7.59
N ARG A 8 6.87 0.64 -7.82
CA ARG A 8 7.89 1.08 -6.84
C ARG A 8 8.09 2.59 -6.83
N ARG A 9 7.37 3.33 -7.67
CA ARG A 9 7.61 4.77 -7.91
C ARG A 9 6.46 5.57 -7.31
N VAL A 10 6.74 6.28 -6.22
CA VAL A 10 5.78 7.21 -5.61
C VAL A 10 6.17 8.63 -5.98
N LEU A 11 5.19 9.42 -6.39
CA LEU A 11 5.35 10.83 -6.73
C LEU A 11 4.71 11.66 -5.62
N GLU A 12 5.51 12.48 -4.96
CA GLU A 12 5.07 13.42 -3.95
C GLU A 12 4.99 14.82 -4.58
N TYR A 13 3.80 15.42 -4.50
CA TYR A 13 3.53 16.75 -5.02
C TYR A 13 3.30 17.70 -3.85
N ARG A 14 3.98 18.84 -3.87
CA ARG A 14 3.86 19.84 -2.80
C ARG A 14 2.52 20.59 -2.85
N THR A 15 1.94 20.73 -4.04
CA THR A 15 0.70 21.48 -4.25
C THR A 15 -0.24 20.73 -5.19
N MET A 16 -1.54 21.03 -5.08
CA MET A 16 -2.54 20.50 -6.02
C MET A 16 -2.27 20.95 -7.46
N GLY A 17 -1.82 22.19 -7.66
CA GLY A 17 -1.49 22.69 -9.01
C GLY A 17 -0.33 21.96 -9.67
N ASP A 18 0.65 21.50 -8.89
CA ASP A 18 1.74 20.64 -9.38
C ASP A 18 1.24 19.23 -9.70
N PHE A 19 0.35 18.68 -8.86
CA PHE A 19 -0.29 17.38 -9.09
C PHE A 19 -1.11 17.37 -10.38
N THR A 20 -2.02 18.33 -10.57
CA THR A 20 -2.88 18.40 -11.76
C THR A 20 -2.10 18.58 -13.05
N ARG A 21 -0.94 19.26 -13.00
CA ARG A 21 -0.06 19.46 -14.17
C ARG A 21 0.98 18.34 -14.34
N GLY A 22 1.14 17.45 -13.36
CA GLY A 22 2.16 16.40 -13.38
C GLY A 22 3.60 16.94 -13.34
N GLN A 23 3.84 18.08 -12.71
CA GLN A 23 5.15 18.76 -12.68
C GLN A 23 5.65 18.96 -11.24
N ASN A 24 6.92 19.34 -11.08
CA ASN A 24 7.53 19.74 -9.79
C ASN A 24 7.33 18.73 -8.64
N PHE A 25 7.52 17.44 -8.90
CA PHE A 25 7.39 16.38 -7.90
C PHE A 25 8.72 15.88 -7.35
N VAL A 26 8.68 15.29 -6.16
CA VAL A 26 9.75 14.44 -5.65
C VAL A 26 9.40 12.99 -5.96
N GLN A 27 10.32 12.27 -6.59
CA GLN A 27 10.18 10.83 -6.80
C GLN A 27 10.84 10.06 -5.65
N HIS A 28 10.07 9.14 -5.08
CA HIS A 28 10.55 8.12 -4.16
C HIS A 28 10.58 6.77 -4.87
N LEU A 29 11.73 6.12 -4.86
CA LEU A 29 11.88 4.75 -5.35
C LEU A 29 11.91 3.81 -4.14
N LEU A 30 10.87 2.99 -4.01
CA LEU A 30 10.76 2.07 -2.89
C LEU A 30 11.69 0.86 -3.09
N PRO A 31 12.31 0.33 -2.01
CA PRO A 31 13.20 -0.82 -2.08
C PRO A 31 12.46 -2.13 -2.40
N HIS A 32 11.15 -2.19 -2.10
CA HIS A 32 10.30 -3.34 -2.38
C HIS A 32 9.10 -2.93 -3.22
N PRO A 33 8.74 -3.71 -4.26
CA PRO A 33 7.50 -3.49 -4.99
C PRO A 33 6.28 -3.71 -4.11
N TRP A 34 5.21 -2.99 -4.42
CA TRP A 34 3.92 -3.16 -3.78
C TRP A 34 2.99 -4.07 -4.58
N ALA A 35 1.96 -4.55 -3.91
CA ALA A 35 0.79 -5.20 -4.50
C ALA A 35 -0.47 -4.34 -4.26
N GLY A 36 -1.35 -4.31 -5.25
CA GLY A 36 -2.64 -3.63 -5.16
C GLY A 36 -2.53 -2.11 -5.21
N THR A 37 -3.60 -1.47 -4.74
CA THR A 37 -3.77 -0.01 -4.71
C THR A 37 -4.09 0.53 -3.32
N GLY A 38 -4.15 -0.31 -2.28
CA GLY A 38 -4.52 0.05 -0.91
C GLY A 38 -3.42 0.72 -0.09
N HIS A 39 -2.75 1.72 -0.66
CA HIS A 39 -1.66 2.44 0.01
C HIS A 39 -2.21 3.58 0.84
N VAL A 40 -1.57 3.87 1.98
CA VAL A 40 -1.91 5.03 2.81
C VAL A 40 -0.66 5.80 3.19
N VAL A 41 -0.74 7.13 3.12
CA VAL A 41 0.24 8.00 3.75
C VAL A 41 -0.29 8.42 5.12
N TYR A 42 0.45 8.09 6.17
CA TYR A 42 0.10 8.45 7.55
C TYR A 42 1.36 8.86 8.31
N ASN A 43 1.30 10.01 9.01
CA ASN A 43 2.40 10.55 9.80
C ASN A 43 3.78 10.54 9.07
N GLY A 44 3.80 11.07 7.84
CA GLY A 44 5.03 11.20 7.04
C GLY A 44 5.61 9.89 6.49
N SER A 45 4.88 8.77 6.60
CA SER A 45 5.27 7.47 6.06
C SER A 45 4.23 6.93 5.10
N LEU A 46 4.68 6.26 4.05
CA LEU A 46 3.87 5.40 3.20
C LEU A 46 3.75 4.02 3.82
N TYR A 47 2.53 3.51 3.92
CA TYR A 47 2.22 2.14 4.27
C TYR A 47 1.67 1.42 3.05
N TYR A 48 2.17 0.22 2.78
CA TYR A 48 1.78 -0.56 1.61
C TYR A 48 1.98 -2.06 1.81
N ASN A 49 1.23 -2.86 1.06
CA ASN A 49 1.43 -4.30 1.00
C ASN A 49 2.60 -4.65 0.06
N LYS A 50 3.59 -5.38 0.58
CA LYS A 50 4.74 -5.86 -0.20
C LYS A 50 4.28 -6.94 -1.18
N HIS A 51 4.69 -6.78 -2.44
CA HIS A 51 4.35 -7.67 -3.54
C HIS A 51 4.54 -9.15 -3.20
N GLN A 52 3.53 -9.96 -3.55
CA GLN A 52 3.50 -11.42 -3.33
C GLN A 52 3.72 -11.85 -1.87
N SER A 53 3.23 -11.04 -0.92
CA SER A 53 3.29 -11.38 0.49
C SER A 53 2.12 -10.75 1.25
N ASN A 54 1.91 -11.17 2.48
CA ASN A 54 1.05 -10.53 3.46
C ASN A 54 1.83 -9.55 4.37
N ILE A 55 2.98 -9.04 3.91
CA ILE A 55 3.81 -8.13 4.70
C ILE A 55 3.41 -6.68 4.42
N LEU A 56 3.13 -5.92 5.47
CA LEU A 56 3.01 -4.47 5.42
C LEU A 56 4.38 -3.82 5.60
N VAL A 57 4.66 -2.81 4.78
CA VAL A 57 5.91 -2.03 4.80
C VAL A 57 5.60 -0.60 5.17
N GLN A 58 6.36 -0.04 6.10
CA GLN A 58 6.37 1.38 6.41
C GLN A 58 7.63 2.03 5.81
N TYR A 59 7.46 2.92 4.84
CA TYR A 59 8.53 3.70 4.22
C TYR A 59 8.42 5.16 4.65
N HIS A 60 9.43 5.70 5.31
CA HIS A 60 9.41 7.08 5.78
C HIS A 60 10.02 8.03 4.74
N PHE A 61 9.25 9.01 4.26
CA PHE A 61 9.62 9.83 3.10
C PHE A 61 10.85 10.69 3.33
N ARG A 62 11.01 11.28 4.52
CA ARG A 62 12.14 12.19 4.80
C ARG A 62 13.49 11.44 4.89
N SER A 63 13.50 10.29 5.56
CA SER A 63 14.72 9.47 5.70
C SER A 63 14.94 8.54 4.50
N ARG A 64 13.94 8.41 3.62
CA ARG A 64 13.96 7.56 2.42
C ARG A 64 14.25 6.09 2.70
N ASN A 65 13.85 5.60 3.87
CA ASN A 65 14.14 4.26 4.34
C ASN A 65 12.89 3.52 4.80
N VAL A 66 12.94 2.19 4.69
CA VAL A 66 11.96 1.31 5.35
C VAL A 66 12.24 1.29 6.84
N VAL A 67 11.24 1.69 7.62
CA VAL A 67 11.32 1.77 9.09
C VAL A 67 10.83 0.48 9.72
N LEU A 68 9.81 -0.15 9.13
CA LEU A 68 9.19 -1.36 9.65
C LEU A 68 8.70 -2.25 8.51
N GLN A 69 8.81 -3.57 8.72
CA GLN A 69 8.09 -4.59 7.97
C GLN A 69 7.38 -5.50 8.97
N ARG A 70 6.09 -5.77 8.77
CA ARG A 70 5.29 -6.61 9.67
C ARG A 70 4.38 -7.53 8.87
N SER A 71 4.36 -8.81 9.21
CA SER A 71 3.41 -9.78 8.66
C SER A 71 2.01 -9.51 9.21
N LEU A 72 1.02 -9.48 8.32
CA LEU A 72 -0.40 -9.53 8.66
C LEU A 72 -0.84 -10.99 8.64
N SER A 73 -0.59 -11.70 9.75
CA SER A 73 -0.77 -13.15 9.84
C SER A 73 -2.19 -13.58 9.45
N GLY A 74 -2.29 -14.54 8.53
CA GLY A 74 -3.57 -15.08 8.06
C GLY A 74 -4.23 -14.28 6.93
N ALA A 75 -3.72 -13.09 6.58
CA ALA A 75 -4.24 -12.34 5.46
C ALA A 75 -3.96 -13.07 4.13
N GLY A 76 -5.00 -13.17 3.29
CA GLY A 76 -4.85 -13.54 1.90
C GLY A 76 -4.02 -12.51 1.15
N TYR A 77 -3.31 -12.96 0.12
CA TYR A 77 -2.51 -12.09 -0.74
C TYR A 77 -2.39 -12.73 -2.12
N ASN A 78 -1.88 -11.98 -3.10
CA ASN A 78 -1.64 -12.47 -4.46
C ASN A 78 -2.92 -12.98 -5.16
N ASN A 79 -4.00 -12.19 -5.08
CA ASN A 79 -5.33 -12.50 -5.61
C ASN A 79 -5.99 -13.74 -4.97
N THR A 80 -5.74 -13.99 -3.69
CA THR A 80 -6.47 -15.01 -2.93
C THR A 80 -7.87 -14.51 -2.57
N PHE A 81 -7.98 -13.28 -2.08
CA PHE A 81 -9.23 -12.61 -1.71
C PHE A 81 -9.21 -11.12 -2.12
N PRO A 82 -9.04 -10.80 -3.43
CA PRO A 82 -9.03 -9.41 -3.87
C PRO A 82 -10.44 -8.83 -3.91
N TYR A 83 -10.55 -7.50 -4.00
CA TYR A 83 -11.78 -6.87 -4.45
C TYR A 83 -12.14 -7.34 -5.88
N SER A 84 -13.38 -7.10 -6.32
CA SER A 84 -13.94 -7.65 -7.56
C SER A 84 -13.14 -7.38 -8.84
N TRP A 85 -12.33 -6.32 -8.87
CA TRP A 85 -11.48 -5.98 -10.02
C TRP A 85 -10.15 -6.75 -10.05
N GLY A 86 -9.79 -7.46 -8.98
CA GLY A 86 -8.52 -8.18 -8.86
C GLY A 86 -7.34 -7.27 -8.54
N GLY A 87 -6.22 -7.48 -9.24
CA GLY A 87 -5.03 -6.62 -9.17
C GLY A 87 -4.24 -6.67 -7.87
N SER A 88 -4.33 -7.78 -7.14
CA SER A 88 -3.70 -7.99 -5.83
C SER A 88 -4.18 -7.00 -4.77
N SER A 89 -5.46 -6.64 -4.83
CA SER A 89 -6.14 -5.77 -3.87
C SER A 89 -6.61 -6.51 -2.61
N ASP A 90 -5.90 -7.59 -2.22
CA ASP A 90 -6.25 -8.45 -1.09
C ASP A 90 -6.16 -7.75 0.28
N ILE A 91 -5.29 -6.74 0.38
CA ILE A 91 -5.03 -5.99 1.61
C ILE A 91 -5.18 -4.51 1.29
N ASP A 92 -6.11 -3.86 1.98
CA ASP A 92 -6.40 -2.44 1.84
C ASP A 92 -6.10 -1.72 3.16
N LEU A 93 -5.42 -0.59 3.09
CA LEU A 93 -5.04 0.19 4.27
C LEU A 93 -5.92 1.43 4.32
N MET A 94 -6.29 1.84 5.52
CA MET A 94 -7.13 3.03 5.72
C MET A 94 -6.72 3.75 7.00
N ALA A 95 -6.96 5.05 7.04
CA ALA A 95 -6.78 5.87 8.22
C ALA A 95 -8.02 6.75 8.41
N ASP A 96 -8.45 6.89 9.66
CA ASP A 96 -9.58 7.69 10.08
C ASP A 96 -9.24 8.50 11.33
N GLU A 97 -10.24 9.12 11.97
CA GLU A 97 -10.07 9.93 13.18
C GLU A 97 -9.58 9.12 14.39
N THR A 98 -9.78 7.80 14.37
CA THR A 98 -9.52 6.89 15.49
C THR A 98 -8.23 6.09 15.33
N GLY A 99 -7.74 5.94 14.10
CA GLY A 99 -6.44 5.32 13.88
C GLY A 99 -6.16 4.87 12.46
N PHE A 100 -5.40 3.78 12.38
CA PHE A 100 -4.91 3.17 11.15
C PHE A 100 -5.29 1.69 11.14
N TRP A 101 -5.87 1.26 10.02
CA TRP A 101 -6.49 -0.04 9.88
C TRP A 101 -6.01 -0.75 8.62
N ALA A 102 -6.09 -2.08 8.66
CA ALA A 102 -5.93 -2.94 7.49
C ALA A 102 -7.21 -3.76 7.33
N VAL A 103 -7.80 -3.71 6.14
CA VAL A 103 -8.95 -4.48 5.73
C VAL A 103 -8.43 -5.62 4.86
N TYR A 104 -8.77 -6.85 5.22
CA TYR A 104 -8.31 -8.04 4.50
C TYR A 104 -9.25 -9.21 4.75
N ALA A 105 -9.10 -10.29 3.99
CA ALA A 105 -9.81 -11.53 4.23
C ALA A 105 -8.84 -12.69 4.54
N SER A 106 -9.35 -13.74 5.15
CA SER A 106 -8.57 -14.91 5.54
C SER A 106 -9.29 -16.22 5.26
N ILE A 107 -8.52 -17.30 5.10
CA ILE A 107 -9.07 -18.66 4.91
C ILE A 107 -9.94 -19.09 6.11
N PRO A 108 -9.51 -18.91 7.38
CA PRO A 108 -10.34 -19.26 8.53
C PRO A 108 -11.68 -18.51 8.60
N ASN A 109 -11.74 -17.30 8.04
CA ASN A 109 -12.98 -16.51 7.94
C ASN A 109 -13.78 -16.78 6.65
N ALA A 110 -13.48 -17.87 5.93
CA ALA A 110 -14.11 -18.25 4.67
C ALA A 110 -14.09 -17.13 3.59
N GLY A 111 -13.05 -16.30 3.58
CA GLY A 111 -12.94 -15.19 2.63
C GLY A 111 -13.80 -13.97 2.97
N ASN A 112 -14.47 -13.95 4.13
CA ASN A 112 -15.14 -12.75 4.62
C ASN A 112 -14.11 -11.74 5.14
N ILE A 113 -14.47 -10.46 5.01
CA ILE A 113 -13.65 -9.32 5.44
C ILE A 113 -13.45 -9.36 6.97
N LEU A 114 -12.23 -9.00 7.39
CA LEU A 114 -11.77 -8.75 8.75
C LEU A 114 -11.29 -7.30 8.88
#